data_AF-A0A4R9PIV5-F1
#
_entry.id   AF-A0A4R9PIV5-F1
#
_cell.length_a   1.000
_cell.length_b   1.000
_cell.length_c   1.000
_cell.angle_alpha   90.00
_cell.angle_beta   90.00
_cell.angle_gamma   90.00
#
_symmetry.space_group_name_H-M   'P 1'
#
loop_
_entity.id
_entity.type
_entity.pdbx_description
1 polymer ?
#
loop_
_entity_poly.entity_id
_entity_poly.type
_entity_poly.pdbx_seq_one_letter_code
_entity_poly.pdbx_strand_id
1 'polypeptide(L)'
;WPKSFLAFGPRKTRLYEQVCAIAMLGEKPGDEMRLPAPQMAVRAEELSDWRSRQGIDPARPALALYTSAFTNFRSWPAERFISVAKDHAQRGWSVWLIGGPREREA
;
A
#
# COMPACT_ATOMS: atom_id res chain seq x y z
N TRP A 1 13.77 30.87 7.88
CA TRP A 1 12.83 30.03 8.64
C TRP A 1 11.34 30.21 8.30
N PRO A 2 10.79 31.37 7.86
CA PRO A 2 9.34 31.45 7.55
C PRO A 2 8.98 31.08 6.09
N LYS A 3 9.94 31.01 5.16
CA LYS A 3 9.66 30.72 3.74
C LYS A 3 9.34 29.25 3.44
N SER A 4 9.68 28.32 4.34
CA SER A 4 9.47 26.88 4.14
C SER A 4 7.99 26.49 4.19
N PHE A 5 7.15 27.31 4.83
CA PHE A 5 5.70 27.07 4.91
C PHE A 5 4.92 27.53 3.67
N LEU A 6 5.52 28.38 2.82
CA LEU A 6 4.94 28.87 1.57
C LEU A 6 5.21 27.94 0.37
N ALA A 7 6.03 26.90 0.53
CA ALA A 7 6.35 25.96 -0.54
C ALA A 7 5.19 25.00 -0.89
N PHE A 8 4.16 24.92 -0.03
CA PHE A 8 2.96 24.12 -0.25
C PHE A 8 1.91 24.94 -1.00
N GLY A 9 2.19 25.22 -2.27
CA GLY A 9 1.21 25.81 -3.19
C GLY A 9 -0.03 24.93 -3.41
N PRO A 10 -1.10 25.46 -4.05
CA PRO A 10 -2.39 24.79 -4.16
C PRO A 10 -2.35 23.69 -5.23
N ARG A 11 -1.73 22.56 -4.90
CA ARG A 11 -1.95 21.25 -5.51
C ARG A 11 -1.25 20.24 -4.61
N LYS A 12 -1.97 19.18 -4.25
CA LYS A 12 -1.43 18.07 -3.45
C LYS A 12 -0.22 17.51 -4.19
N THR A 13 0.99 17.91 -3.79
CA THR A 13 2.21 17.21 -4.17
C THR A 13 2.04 15.78 -3.72
N ARG A 14 2.27 14.83 -4.62
CA ARG A 14 2.08 13.41 -4.31
C ARG A 14 3.04 13.06 -3.16
N LEU A 15 2.64 12.17 -2.26
CA LEU A 15 3.44 11.86 -1.06
C LEU A 15 4.90 11.53 -1.38
N TYR A 16 5.17 10.83 -2.47
CA TYR A 16 6.54 10.52 -2.90
C TYR A 16 7.35 11.77 -3.28
N GLU A 17 6.73 12.81 -3.84
CA GLU A 17 7.41 14.07 -4.18
C GLU A 17 7.84 14.80 -2.91
N GLN A 18 7.03 14.72 -1.84
CA GLN A 18 7.37 15.27 -0.53
C GLN A 18 8.53 14.51 0.11
N VAL A 19 8.53 13.17 0.02
CA VAL A 19 9.62 12.32 0.53
C VAL A 19 10.92 12.57 -0.26
N CYS A 20 10.84 12.65 -1.59
CA CYS A 20 12.00 12.99 -2.42
C CYS A 20 12.52 14.40 -2.13
N ALA A 21 11.64 15.39 -1.92
CA ALA A 21 12.06 16.73 -1.52
C ALA A 21 12.76 16.74 -0.15
N ILE A 22 12.30 15.95 0.83
CA ILE A 22 13.00 15.78 2.12
C ILE A 22 14.38 15.12 1.91
N ALA A 23 14.47 14.08 1.09
CA ALA A 23 15.74 13.40 0.77
C ALA A 23 16.73 14.33 0.04
N MET A 24 16.23 15.30 -0.72
CA MET A 24 17.01 16.34 -1.41
C MET A 24 17.22 17.60 -0.54
N LEU A 25 17.04 17.52 0.79
CA LEU A 25 17.20 18.63 1.74
C LEU A 25 16.36 19.88 1.42
N GLY A 26 15.23 19.70 0.75
CA GLY A 26 14.33 20.77 0.34
C GLY A 26 14.70 21.43 -0.99
N GLU A 27 15.75 20.98 -1.68
CA GLU A 27 15.98 21.37 -3.07
C GLU A 27 14.88 20.77 -3.96
N LYS A 28 14.25 21.64 -4.76
CA LYS A 28 13.27 21.18 -5.73
C LYS A 28 14.00 20.43 -6.84
N PRO A 29 13.49 19.28 -7.29
CA PRO A 29 13.90 18.71 -8.57
C PRO A 29 13.89 19.81 -9.63
N GLY A 30 14.97 19.95 -10.41
CA GLY A 30 14.95 20.84 -11.57
C GLY A 30 13.81 20.43 -12.52
N ASP A 31 13.26 21.37 -13.29
CA ASP A 31 12.06 21.14 -14.11
C ASP A 31 12.20 19.97 -15.12
N GLU A 32 13.44 19.63 -15.50
CA GLU A 32 13.78 18.50 -16.39
C GLU A 32 13.98 17.16 -15.64
N MET A 33 14.07 17.18 -14.31
CA MET A 33 14.38 16.00 -13.50
C MET A 33 13.14 15.12 -13.31
N ARG A 34 13.09 14.03 -14.06
CA ARG A 34 12.07 12.98 -13.89
C ARG A 34 12.47 12.02 -12.77
N LEU A 35 11.77 12.11 -11.64
CA LEU A 35 11.89 11.10 -10.59
C LEU A 35 11.31 9.76 -11.08
N PRO A 36 11.98 8.63 -10.82
CA PRO A 36 11.43 7.32 -11.16
C PRO A 36 10.15 7.08 -10.36
N ALA A 37 9.21 6.32 -10.93
CA ALA A 37 8.07 5.83 -10.17
C ALA A 37 8.57 4.98 -8.99
N PRO A 38 7.93 5.04 -7.81
CA PRO A 38 8.27 4.14 -6.72
C PRO A 38 8.17 2.68 -7.18
N GLN A 39 9.25 1.93 -6.99
CA GLN A 39 9.31 0.51 -7.31
C GLN A 39 9.58 -0.28 -6.03
N MET A 40 8.84 -1.37 -5.86
CA MET A 40 9.09 -2.36 -4.82
C MET A 40 9.51 -3.65 -5.51
N ALA A 41 10.77 -4.05 -5.31
CA ALA A 41 11.32 -5.31 -5.80
C ALA A 41 11.56 -6.23 -4.61
N VAL A 42 11.03 -7.44 -4.68
CA VAL A 42 11.28 -8.51 -3.70
C VAL A 42 11.95 -9.64 -4.45
N ARG A 43 13.09 -10.13 -3.94
CA ARG A 43 13.82 -11.23 -4.58
C ARG A 43 13.00 -12.51 -4.52
N ALA A 44 13.09 -13.33 -5.58
CA ALA A 44 12.37 -14.60 -5.64
C ALA A 44 12.76 -15.54 -4.49
N GLU A 45 14.05 -15.56 -4.14
CA GLU A 45 14.59 -16.34 -3.03
C GLU A 45 14.00 -15.89 -1.69
N GLU A 46 14.01 -14.58 -1.42
CA GLU A 46 13.46 -14.00 -0.19
C GLU A 46 11.97 -14.29 -0.02
N LEU A 47 11.22 -14.19 -1.13
CA LEU A 47 9.80 -14.51 -1.16
C LEU A 47 9.54 -16.00 -0.90
N SER A 48 10.37 -16.89 -1.48
CA SER A 48 10.28 -18.34 -1.26
C SER A 48 10.57 -18.70 0.20
N ASP A 49 11.64 -18.17 0.77
CA ASP A 49 12.04 -18.40 2.15
C ASP A 49 10.99 -17.88 3.13
N TRP A 50 10.42 -16.71 2.85
CA TRP A 50 9.32 -16.17 3.65
C TRP A 50 8.08 -17.07 3.59
N ARG A 51 7.66 -17.51 2.41
CA ARG A 51 6.51 -18.42 2.26
C ARG A 51 6.72 -19.72 3.03
N SER A 52 7.90 -20.32 2.92
CA SER A 52 8.24 -21.54 3.65
C SER A 52 8.15 -21.33 5.16
N ARG A 53 8.68 -20.22 5.69
CA ARG A 53 8.62 -19.89 7.13
C ARG A 53 7.20 -19.64 7.63
N GLN A 54 6.32 -19.12 6.78
CA GLN A 54 4.92 -18.83 7.12
C GLN A 54 3.97 -20.00 6.80
N GLY A 55 4.48 -21.13 6.28
CA GLY A 55 3.64 -22.26 5.88
C GLY A 55 2.67 -21.94 4.73
N ILE A 56 3.03 -20.99 3.87
CA ILE A 56 2.20 -20.56 2.74
C ILE A 56 2.45 -21.47 1.54
N ASP A 57 1.40 -22.13 1.07
CA ASP A 57 1.41 -22.94 -0.14
C ASP A 57 1.58 -22.05 -1.38
N PRO A 58 2.69 -22.15 -2.14
CA PRO A 58 2.92 -21.35 -3.34
C PRO A 58 2.04 -21.77 -4.52
N ALA A 59 1.45 -22.97 -4.50
CA ALA A 59 0.55 -23.44 -5.54
C ALA A 59 -0.86 -22.87 -5.39
N ARG A 60 -1.21 -22.37 -4.21
CA ARG A 60 -2.51 -21.76 -3.94
C ARG A 60 -2.46 -20.24 -4.21
N PRO A 61 -3.25 -19.70 -5.14
CA PRO A 61 -3.31 -18.26 -5.37
C PRO A 61 -3.83 -17.54 -4.11
N ALA A 62 -3.33 -16.33 -3.87
CA ALA A 62 -3.70 -15.53 -2.72
C ALA A 62 -4.38 -14.22 -3.15
N LEU A 63 -5.48 -13.89 -2.47
CA LEU A 63 -6.16 -12.60 -2.54
C LEU A 63 -5.92 -11.85 -1.22
N ALA A 64 -5.19 -10.74 -1.28
CA ALA A 64 -5.02 -9.85 -0.13
C ALA A 64 -6.06 -8.71 -0.20
N LEU A 65 -6.83 -8.53 0.87
CA LEU A 65 -7.85 -7.51 1.02
C LEU A 65 -7.41 -6.50 2.08
N TYR A 66 -7.28 -5.24 1.68
CA TYR A 66 -7.14 -4.10 2.60
C TYR A 66 -8.50 -3.40 2.71
N THR A 67 -9.10 -3.42 3.89
CA THR A 67 -10.47 -2.93 4.11
C THR A 67 -10.54 -1.46 4.52
N SER A 68 -9.42 -0.85 4.95
CA SER A 68 -9.44 0.42 5.70
C SER A 68 -10.37 0.33 6.93
N ALA A 69 -10.47 1.39 7.72
CA ALA A 69 -11.56 1.51 8.69
C ALA A 69 -12.92 1.61 7.95
N PHE A 70 -13.93 0.86 8.39
CA PHE A 70 -15.28 0.91 7.80
C PHE A 70 -16.01 2.24 8.04
N THR A 71 -15.57 3.03 9.02
CA THR A 71 -16.05 4.40 9.26
C THR A 71 -15.58 5.40 8.20
N ASN A 72 -14.64 5.00 7.32
CA ASN A 72 -14.17 5.83 6.22
C ASN A 72 -15.17 5.80 5.05
N PHE A 73 -15.71 6.96 4.67
CA PHE A 73 -16.65 7.08 3.54
C PHE A 73 -16.08 6.63 2.19
N ARG A 74 -14.75 6.49 2.08
CA ARG A 74 -14.07 5.97 0.89
C ARG A 74 -13.92 4.45 0.91
N SER A 75 -14.23 3.80 2.03
CA SER A 75 -14.23 2.35 2.11
C SER A 75 -15.54 1.77 1.58
N TRP A 76 -15.48 0.55 1.08
CA TRP A 76 -16.69 -0.21 0.79
C TRP A 76 -17.33 -0.71 2.10
N PRO A 77 -18.66 -0.95 2.10
CA PRO A 77 -19.30 -1.68 3.19
C PRO A 77 -18.67 -3.07 3.39
N ALA A 78 -18.62 -3.54 4.64
CA ALA A 78 -18.01 -4.82 5.01
C ALA A 78 -18.58 -6.01 4.21
N GLU A 79 -19.88 -5.97 3.90
CA GLU A 79 -20.59 -7.03 3.17
C GLU A 79 -19.99 -7.26 1.78
N ARG A 80 -19.47 -6.21 1.14
CA ARG A 80 -18.83 -6.33 -0.18
C ARG A 80 -17.51 -7.08 -0.06
N PHE A 81 -16.70 -6.79 0.95
CA PHE A 81 -15.46 -7.53 1.21
C PHE A 81 -15.74 -8.99 1.56
N ILE A 82 -16.74 -9.25 2.42
CA ILE A 82 -17.17 -10.61 2.79
C ILE A 82 -17.61 -11.39 1.54
N SER A 83 -18.39 -10.77 0.67
CA SER A 83 -18.86 -11.39 -0.57
C SER A 83 -17.69 -11.80 -1.48
N VAL A 84 -16.73 -10.91 -1.71
CA VAL A 84 -15.54 -11.18 -2.52
C VAL A 84 -14.66 -12.27 -1.89
N ALA A 85 -14.45 -12.21 -0.58
CA ALA A 85 -13.67 -13.19 0.17
C ALA A 85 -14.29 -14.59 0.05
N LYS A 86 -15.61 -14.72 0.23
CA LYS A 86 -16.32 -16.00 0.11
C LYS A 86 -16.21 -16.59 -1.30
N ASP A 87 -16.42 -15.76 -2.33
CA ASP A 87 -16.32 -16.19 -3.73
C ASP A 87 -14.92 -16.74 -4.06
N HIS A 88 -13.85 -16.08 -3.63
CA HIS A 88 -12.48 -16.55 -3.88
C HIS A 88 -12.10 -17.76 -3.03
N ALA A 89 -12.55 -17.80 -1.77
CA ALA A 89 -12.36 -18.96 -0.92
C ALA A 89 -13.02 -20.22 -1.52
N GLN A 90 -14.22 -20.09 -2.10
CA GLN A 90 -14.90 -21.19 -2.80
C GLN A 90 -14.15 -21.68 -4.04
N ARG A 91 -13.35 -20.82 -4.67
CA ARG A 91 -12.46 -21.17 -5.79
C ARG A 91 -11.13 -21.78 -5.31
N GLY A 92 -10.97 -22.00 -4.00
CA GLY A 92 -9.77 -22.59 -3.42
C GLY A 92 -8.63 -21.60 -3.18
N TRP A 93 -8.88 -20.29 -3.23
CA TRP A 93 -7.84 -19.28 -2.99
C TRP A 93 -7.59 -19.10 -1.49
N SER A 94 -6.36 -18.74 -1.13
CA SER A 94 -6.06 -18.16 0.18
C SER A 94 -6.56 -16.73 0.22
N VAL A 95 -7.39 -16.36 1.20
CA VAL A 95 -7.84 -14.98 1.38
C VAL A 95 -7.20 -14.40 2.63
N TRP A 96 -6.49 -13.28 2.49
CA TRP A 96 -5.77 -12.62 3.57
C TRP A 96 -6.35 -11.23 3.81
N LEU A 97 -6.64 -10.93 5.07
CA LEU A 97 -6.94 -9.57 5.51
C LEU A 97 -5.64 -8.90 5.91
N ILE A 98 -5.30 -7.80 5.25
CA ILE A 98 -4.11 -7.01 5.53
C ILE A 98 -4.52 -5.65 6.09
N GLY A 99 -3.76 -5.15 7.06
CA GLY A 99 -4.07 -3.90 7.74
C GLY A 99 -3.27 -3.73 9.02
N GLY A 100 -3.34 -2.54 9.61
CA GLY A 100 -2.74 -2.26 10.90
C GLY A 100 -3.69 -2.59 12.06
N PRO A 101 -3.31 -2.23 13.30
CA PRO A 101 -4.15 -2.45 14.48
C PRO A 101 -5.56 -1.86 14.35
N ARG A 102 -5.67 -0.69 13.71
CA ARG A 102 -6.96 -0.02 13.47
C ARG A 102 -7.88 -0.81 12.54
N GLU A 103 -7.34 -1.39 11.47
CA GLU A 103 -8.12 -2.24 10.57
C GLU A 103 -8.48 -3.60 11.18
N ARG A 104 -7.71 -4.07 12.16
CA ARG A 104 -7.99 -5.32 12.86
C ARG A 104 -9.20 -5.22 13.80
N GLU A 105 -9.42 -4.05 14.39
CA GLU A 105 -10.51 -3.78 15.35
C GLU A 105 -11.84 -3.40 14.67
N ALA A 106 -11.80 -3.07 13.37
CA ALA A 106 -12.95 -2.65 12.57
C ALA A 106 -13.76 -3.85 12.08
#